data_AF-A0A1V3WRF6-F1
#
_entry.id   AF-A0A1V3WRF6-F1
#
_cell.length_a   1.000
_cell.length_b   1.000
_cell.length_c   1.000
_cell.angle_alpha   90.00
_cell.angle_beta   90.00
_cell.angle_gamma   90.00
#
_symmetry.space_group_name_H-M   'P 1'
#
loop_
_entity.id
_entity.type
_entity.pdbx_description
1 polymer ?
#
loop_
_entity_poly.entity_id
_entity_poly.type
_entity_poly.pdbx_seq_one_letter_code
_entity_poly.pdbx_strand_id
1 'polypeptide(L)'
;MPIAITREHQDLADSVRSLVARVAPSEMLHAALETPVANPPPYWQAAAEQGLQGVHLAESVGGQGFGILELAVVLAEFGYGAVPGPFVPSALASALIAVHDPEAKVLSELATGAAIAAYALDSGLTATRQGDILVIRGEVRAVPAAAQAAILVLPVAIDSGEEWVVLRAEQLEIEPVRSLDPLRPIAHVRANAVEVTDDVVLSNLSMTTAHALMSTLLSAEAVGVARWATDTASSYAKIREQFGRPIGQFQAIKHKCAEMIADTERATAAVWDAARALDEGSPDVEFAAAVAATLAPTAAQRCTQDCIQVHGGIGYTWEHDTNIYYRRALMLAACFGRHTTYPQRVVDTATTTGMRPVDIDLDPDTEKLRAEIRAEVAALKAMPREQRRVALAEAGWALPHLPKPWGRASSPVEQIIIAQEFTSGRVKRPQLGIANWVVPSIVAFGTEEQKQRFLPPTFRGDMIWCQLFSEPGAGSDLAGLTTKATRVDGGWRITGQKIWTTAAQYAHYGALLARTDPNAPKHNGITYFLLDMKSQGVQVKPLRELTGHAMFNTVYLDDVFVPTSWCSVT
;
A
#
# COMPACT_ATOMS: atom_id res chain seq x y z
N MET A 1 -4.42 4.67 3.98
CA MET A 1 -4.77 3.86 5.15
C MET A 1 -3.63 4.06 6.13
N PRO A 2 -3.88 4.00 7.45
CA PRO A 2 -2.78 3.86 8.40
C PRO A 2 -2.07 2.51 8.17
N ILE A 3 -0.86 2.34 8.71
CA ILE A 3 -0.20 1.02 8.82
C ILE A 3 -1.10 0.05 9.62
N ALA A 4 -1.98 0.58 10.45
CA ALA A 4 -2.95 -0.19 11.23
C ALA A 4 -3.97 -0.92 10.37
N ILE A 5 -3.87 -2.26 10.35
CA ILE A 5 -4.78 -3.14 9.59
C ILE A 5 -5.77 -3.86 10.51
N THR A 6 -5.31 -4.36 11.66
CA THR A 6 -6.19 -5.04 12.63
C THR A 6 -6.99 -4.04 13.46
N ARG A 7 -8.02 -4.52 14.16
CA ARG A 7 -8.79 -3.67 15.07
C ARG A 7 -7.91 -3.08 16.18
N GLU A 8 -7.04 -3.89 16.76
CA GLU A 8 -6.12 -3.47 17.82
C GLU A 8 -5.13 -2.41 17.31
N HIS A 9 -4.59 -2.58 16.10
CA HIS A 9 -3.74 -1.54 15.50
C HIS A 9 -4.50 -0.25 15.24
N GLN A 10 -5.77 -0.32 14.82
CA GLN A 10 -6.59 0.86 14.59
C GLN A 10 -6.85 1.61 15.89
N ASP A 11 -7.18 0.88 16.97
CA ASP A 11 -7.39 1.46 18.29
C ASP A 11 -6.08 2.10 18.83
N LEU A 12 -4.91 1.48 18.61
CA LEU A 12 -3.60 2.08 18.91
C LEU A 12 -3.37 3.36 18.10
N ALA A 13 -3.57 3.32 16.78
CA ALA A 13 -3.36 4.47 15.90
C ALA A 13 -4.26 5.66 16.27
N ASP A 14 -5.53 5.40 16.60
CA ASP A 14 -6.48 6.44 16.99
C ASP A 14 -6.14 7.04 18.37
N SER A 15 -5.65 6.22 19.31
CA SER A 15 -5.13 6.69 20.60
C SER A 15 -3.91 7.61 20.41
N VAL A 16 -2.92 7.17 19.63
CA VAL A 16 -1.71 7.95 19.34
C VAL A 16 -2.06 9.23 18.59
N ARG A 17 -2.94 9.17 17.58
CA ARG A 17 -3.39 10.37 16.85
C ARG A 17 -4.03 11.40 17.78
N SER A 18 -4.81 10.94 18.75
CA SER A 18 -5.44 11.81 19.74
C SER A 18 -4.41 12.49 20.65
N LEU A 19 -3.32 11.79 21.01
CA LEU A 19 -2.19 12.41 21.70
C LEU A 19 -1.50 13.43 20.80
N VAL A 20 -1.13 13.03 19.57
CA VAL A 20 -0.43 13.86 18.58
C VAL A 20 -1.18 15.16 18.33
N ALA A 21 -2.49 15.13 18.12
CA ALA A 21 -3.31 16.33 17.91
C ALA A 21 -3.28 17.30 19.11
N ARG A 22 -3.11 16.81 20.34
CA ARG A 22 -2.98 17.65 21.54
C ARG A 22 -1.59 18.23 21.71
N VAL A 23 -0.55 17.46 21.36
CA VAL A 23 0.84 17.83 21.67
C VAL A 23 1.55 18.54 20.52
N ALA A 24 1.06 18.36 19.30
CA ALA A 24 1.57 18.95 18.06
C ALA A 24 0.51 19.73 17.26
N PRO A 25 -0.27 20.64 17.89
CA PRO A 25 -1.15 21.53 17.12
C PRO A 25 -0.32 22.50 16.27
N SER A 26 -0.92 23.01 15.20
CA SER A 26 -0.26 23.91 14.24
C SER A 26 0.42 25.11 14.94
N GLU A 27 -0.22 25.74 15.94
CA GLU A 27 0.40 26.87 16.64
C GLU A 27 1.71 26.48 17.34
N MET A 28 1.78 25.26 17.90
CA MET A 28 3.01 24.76 18.52
C MET A 28 4.08 24.48 17.47
N LEU A 29 3.72 23.84 16.34
CA LEU A 29 4.66 23.57 15.26
C LEU A 29 5.28 24.85 14.71
N HIS A 30 4.46 25.89 14.50
CA HIS A 30 4.94 27.19 14.03
C HIS A 30 5.79 27.91 15.09
N ALA A 31 5.44 27.85 16.38
CA ALA A 31 6.29 28.38 17.44
C ALA A 31 7.66 27.66 17.49
N ALA A 32 7.66 26.34 17.25
CA ALA A 32 8.87 25.51 17.24
C ALA A 32 9.83 25.80 16.07
N LEU A 33 9.35 26.45 15.00
CA LEU A 33 10.22 26.90 13.90
C LEU A 33 11.15 28.03 14.33
N GLU A 34 10.69 28.89 15.24
CA GLU A 34 11.44 30.07 15.71
C GLU A 34 12.16 29.79 17.03
N THR A 35 11.55 28.98 17.89
CA THR A 35 12.06 28.69 19.24
C THR A 35 12.21 27.18 19.41
N PRO A 36 13.43 26.67 19.67
CA PRO A 36 13.65 25.25 19.90
C PRO A 36 12.75 24.71 21.03
N VAL A 37 12.18 23.52 20.80
CA VAL A 37 11.38 22.83 21.82
C VAL A 37 12.24 22.50 23.03
N ALA A 38 11.64 22.57 24.23
CA ALA A 38 12.30 22.21 25.48
C ALA A 38 12.87 20.79 25.43
N ASN A 39 13.90 20.53 26.26
CA ASN A 39 14.49 19.22 26.43
C ASN A 39 14.39 18.77 27.90
N PRO A 40 13.66 17.68 28.22
CA PRO A 40 12.81 16.89 27.31
C PRO A 40 11.60 17.71 26.82
N PRO A 41 10.97 17.34 25.68
CA PRO A 41 9.75 18.01 25.21
C PRO A 41 8.60 17.90 26.22
N PRO A 42 7.66 18.86 26.25
CA PRO A 42 6.54 18.84 27.20
C PRO A 42 5.68 17.57 27.14
N TYR A 43 5.57 16.94 25.96
CA TYR A 43 4.80 15.71 25.78
C TYR A 43 5.54 14.45 26.22
N TRP A 44 6.84 14.53 26.48
CA TRP A 44 7.73 13.38 26.62
C TRP A 44 7.26 12.41 27.69
N GLN A 45 6.95 12.95 28.87
CA GLN A 45 6.50 12.13 29.98
C GLN A 45 5.10 11.56 29.70
N ALA A 46 4.16 12.37 29.16
CA ALA A 46 2.82 11.88 28.84
C ALA A 46 2.81 10.75 27.80
N ALA A 47 3.79 10.73 26.88
CA ALA A 47 4.00 9.61 25.96
C ALA A 47 4.58 8.37 26.68
N ALA A 48 5.45 8.57 27.67
CA ALA A 48 5.96 7.51 28.56
C ALA A 48 4.85 6.84 29.37
N GLU A 49 3.97 7.63 29.99
CA GLU A 49 2.85 7.13 30.80
C GLU A 49 1.84 6.32 29.98
N GLN A 50 1.73 6.60 28.69
CA GLN A 50 0.93 5.81 27.74
C GLN A 50 1.69 4.58 27.21
N GLY A 51 2.91 4.32 27.66
CA GLY A 51 3.73 3.18 27.22
C GLY A 51 4.32 3.32 25.81
N LEU A 52 4.23 4.49 25.16
CA LEU A 52 4.58 4.64 23.75
C LEU A 52 6.08 4.52 23.49
N GLN A 53 6.92 4.94 24.44
CA GLN A 53 8.39 4.88 24.32
C GLN A 53 8.92 3.45 24.38
N GLY A 54 8.21 2.57 25.08
CA GLY A 54 8.55 1.16 25.24
C GLY A 54 7.57 0.22 24.56
N VAL A 55 6.82 0.68 23.54
CA VAL A 55 5.75 -0.12 22.92
C VAL A 55 6.27 -1.47 22.41
N HIS A 56 7.44 -1.49 21.76
CA HIS A 56 8.11 -2.67 21.23
C HIS A 56 9.09 -3.34 22.20
N LEU A 57 9.27 -2.77 23.40
CA LEU A 57 10.22 -3.28 24.38
C LEU A 57 9.56 -4.35 25.26
N ALA A 58 10.36 -5.29 25.77
CA ALA A 58 9.90 -6.34 26.65
C ALA A 58 9.30 -5.78 27.95
N GLU A 59 8.29 -6.46 28.51
CA GLU A 59 7.66 -6.08 29.78
C GLU A 59 8.65 -6.08 30.95
N SER A 60 9.65 -6.96 30.90
CA SER A 60 10.74 -7.09 31.89
C SER A 60 11.55 -5.81 32.10
N VAL A 61 11.70 -5.01 31.04
CA VAL A 61 12.36 -3.70 31.09
C VAL A 61 11.36 -2.55 31.22
N GLY A 62 10.07 -2.83 31.46
CA GLY A 62 9.02 -1.82 31.58
C GLY A 62 8.38 -1.38 30.26
N GLY A 63 8.59 -2.14 29.19
CA GLY A 63 7.90 -1.96 27.92
C GLY A 63 6.48 -2.53 27.90
N GLN A 64 5.87 -2.58 26.70
CA GLN A 64 4.51 -3.10 26.49
C GLN A 64 4.48 -4.49 25.83
N GLY A 65 5.64 -5.03 25.42
CA GLY A 65 5.75 -6.38 24.86
C GLY A 65 5.20 -6.56 23.45
N PHE A 66 4.88 -5.47 22.72
CA PHE A 66 4.50 -5.54 21.31
C PHE A 66 5.74 -5.63 20.40
N GLY A 67 5.54 -5.58 19.08
CA GLY A 67 6.59 -5.69 18.08
C GLY A 67 6.96 -4.37 17.40
N ILE A 68 7.81 -4.49 16.39
CA ILE A 68 8.20 -3.44 15.47
C ILE A 68 7.00 -2.94 14.65
N LEU A 69 6.01 -3.79 14.38
CA LEU A 69 4.79 -3.39 13.68
C LEU A 69 3.98 -2.35 14.48
N GLU A 70 3.75 -2.58 15.79
CA GLU A 70 3.08 -1.60 16.64
C GLU A 70 3.90 -0.31 16.78
N LEU A 71 5.23 -0.43 16.90
CA LEU A 71 6.09 0.75 16.87
C LEU A 71 5.95 1.53 15.55
N ALA A 72 5.93 0.86 14.40
CA ALA A 72 5.74 1.50 13.10
C ALA A 72 4.39 2.24 13.03
N VAL A 73 3.32 1.69 13.60
CA VAL A 73 2.02 2.40 13.73
C VAL A 73 2.19 3.69 14.53
N VAL A 74 2.87 3.65 15.68
CA VAL A 74 3.14 4.84 16.51
C VAL A 74 3.95 5.87 15.72
N LEU A 75 5.06 5.46 15.07
CA LEU A 75 5.92 6.38 14.31
C LEU A 75 5.20 7.01 13.12
N ALA A 76 4.29 6.28 12.46
CA ALA A 76 3.48 6.85 11.39
C ALA A 76 2.53 7.94 11.88
N GLU A 77 1.94 7.81 13.07
CA GLU A 77 1.09 8.87 13.63
C GLU A 77 1.94 10.06 14.15
N PHE A 78 3.15 9.80 14.68
CA PHE A 78 4.10 10.88 14.99
C PHE A 78 4.56 11.64 13.74
N GLY A 79 4.79 10.92 12.63
CA GLY A 79 5.05 11.52 11.32
C GLY A 79 3.87 12.31 10.78
N TYR A 80 2.63 11.81 10.98
CA TYR A 80 1.40 12.49 10.59
C TYR A 80 1.21 13.84 11.29
N GLY A 81 1.66 13.98 12.54
CA GLY A 81 1.62 15.26 13.26
C GLY A 81 2.90 16.08 13.20
N ALA A 82 3.92 15.65 12.44
CA ALA A 82 5.26 16.24 12.44
C ALA A 82 5.80 16.50 13.85
N VAL A 83 5.56 15.58 14.80
CA VAL A 83 5.85 15.79 16.22
C VAL A 83 7.33 16.20 16.38
N PRO A 84 7.62 17.35 17.04
CA PRO A 84 8.99 17.81 17.23
C PRO A 84 9.75 16.96 18.23
N GLY A 85 11.08 16.91 18.09
CA GLY A 85 11.96 16.38 19.12
C GLY A 85 12.34 14.90 18.96
N PRO A 86 12.72 14.22 20.06
CA PRO A 86 13.60 13.06 19.99
C PRO A 86 12.86 11.72 20.04
N PHE A 87 11.52 11.70 19.94
CA PHE A 87 10.76 10.44 20.08
C PHE A 87 11.17 9.39 19.05
N VAL A 88 11.13 9.74 17.76
CA VAL A 88 11.48 8.79 16.69
C VAL A 88 12.95 8.34 16.79
N PRO A 89 13.95 9.25 16.95
CA PRO A 89 15.33 8.83 17.17
C PRO A 89 15.54 7.94 18.39
N SER A 90 14.88 8.23 19.50
CA SER A 90 15.01 7.44 20.74
C SER A 90 14.37 6.07 20.62
N ALA A 91 13.20 5.97 19.97
CA ALA A 91 12.55 4.70 19.71
C ALA A 91 13.39 3.80 18.79
N LEU A 92 13.95 4.37 17.71
CA LEU A 92 14.91 3.70 16.82
C LEU A 92 16.13 3.16 17.57
N ALA A 93 16.77 4.00 18.39
CA ALA A 93 17.93 3.59 19.18
C ALA A 93 17.59 2.47 20.17
N SER A 94 16.43 2.56 20.84
CA SER A 94 15.99 1.50 21.76
C SER A 94 15.70 0.17 21.04
N ALA A 95 15.16 0.22 19.81
CA ALA A 95 14.93 -0.97 19.01
C ALA A 95 16.25 -1.63 18.59
N LEU A 96 17.29 -0.85 18.27
CA LEU A 96 18.63 -1.38 17.97
C LEU A 96 19.25 -2.08 19.20
N ILE A 97 19.13 -1.47 20.38
CA ILE A 97 19.62 -2.08 21.63
C ILE A 97 18.85 -3.36 21.95
N ALA A 98 17.52 -3.37 21.79
CA ALA A 98 16.68 -4.53 22.09
C ALA A 98 16.94 -5.74 21.19
N VAL A 99 17.36 -5.53 19.94
CA VAL A 99 17.81 -6.63 19.06
C VAL A 99 19.06 -7.31 19.62
N HIS A 100 19.96 -6.55 20.25
CA HIS A 100 21.16 -7.13 20.85
C HIS A 100 20.86 -7.90 22.13
N ASP A 101 20.16 -7.24 23.05
CA ASP A 101 19.74 -7.77 24.34
C ASP A 101 18.40 -7.11 24.76
N PRO A 102 17.28 -7.86 24.71
CA PRO A 102 15.96 -7.34 25.07
C PRO A 102 15.84 -7.04 26.58
N GLU A 103 16.75 -7.54 27.41
CA GLU A 103 16.78 -7.35 28.86
C GLU A 103 17.83 -6.30 29.29
N ALA A 104 18.45 -5.61 28.33
CA ALA A 104 19.47 -4.61 28.61
C ALA A 104 18.92 -3.54 29.55
N LYS A 105 19.57 -3.34 30.71
CA LYS A 105 19.08 -2.43 31.77
C LYS A 105 18.80 -1.01 31.30
N VAL A 106 19.56 -0.53 30.31
CA VAL A 106 19.39 0.80 29.72
C VAL A 106 18.02 0.96 29.04
N LEU A 107 17.41 -0.13 28.57
CA LEU A 107 16.06 -0.12 27.99
C LEU A 107 15.00 0.33 28.99
N SER A 108 15.18 0.09 30.29
CA SER A 108 14.26 0.59 31.31
C SER A 108 14.30 2.10 31.46
N GLU A 109 15.47 2.72 31.31
CA GLU A 109 15.59 4.18 31.28
C GLU A 109 14.87 4.77 30.05
N LEU A 110 14.92 4.07 28.91
CA LEU A 110 14.28 4.50 27.67
C LEU A 110 12.77 4.27 27.66
N ALA A 111 12.30 3.12 28.17
CA ALA A 111 10.88 2.78 28.23
C ALA A 111 10.08 3.74 29.14
N THR A 112 10.70 4.17 30.24
CA THR A 112 10.10 5.10 31.21
C THR A 112 10.27 6.58 30.83
N GLY A 113 11.04 6.86 29.78
CA GLY A 113 11.37 8.22 29.35
C GLY A 113 12.35 8.94 30.27
N ALA A 114 13.00 8.24 31.19
CA ALA A 114 14.04 8.80 32.07
C ALA A 114 15.31 9.20 31.27
N ALA A 115 15.57 8.53 30.14
CA ALA A 115 16.63 8.88 29.22
C ALA A 115 16.10 9.06 27.79
N ILE A 116 16.81 9.89 27.02
CA ILE A 116 16.63 10.05 25.58
C ILE A 116 17.81 9.37 24.90
N ALA A 117 17.54 8.60 23.85
CA ALA A 117 18.57 8.03 22.99
C ALA A 117 18.58 8.68 21.59
N ALA A 118 19.73 8.64 20.96
CA ALA A 118 19.91 8.97 19.55
C ALA A 118 20.66 7.84 18.84
N TYR A 119 20.61 7.86 17.51
CA TYR A 119 21.28 6.88 16.66
C TYR A 119 21.91 7.59 15.46
N ALA A 120 22.91 6.95 14.87
CA ALA A 120 23.47 7.35 13.58
C ALA A 120 23.28 6.24 12.54
N LEU A 121 23.07 6.62 11.28
CA LEU A 121 22.93 5.68 10.16
C LEU A 121 24.28 5.19 9.65
N ASP A 122 25.20 6.14 9.52
CA ASP A 122 26.59 5.97 9.14
C ASP A 122 27.49 6.78 10.07
N SER A 123 28.79 6.55 9.99
CA SER A 123 29.73 7.11 10.95
C SER A 123 31.14 7.19 10.36
N GLY A 124 31.87 8.24 10.75
CA GLY A 124 33.32 8.34 10.54
C GLY A 124 34.13 7.89 11.75
N LEU A 125 33.50 7.22 12.72
CA LEU A 125 34.18 6.67 13.89
C LEU A 125 34.97 5.42 13.54
N THR A 126 36.17 5.35 14.08
CA THR A 126 37.06 4.19 14.02
C THR A 126 37.40 3.75 15.43
N ALA A 127 37.58 2.45 15.63
CA ALA A 127 38.04 1.88 16.87
C ALA A 127 39.26 0.99 16.68
N THR A 128 40.17 1.06 17.65
CA THR A 128 41.32 0.15 17.74
C THR A 128 41.25 -0.62 19.05
N ARG A 129 41.39 -1.93 18.97
CA ARG A 129 41.36 -2.81 20.14
C ARG A 129 42.74 -2.85 20.82
N GLN A 130 42.75 -2.64 22.13
CA GLN A 130 43.93 -2.67 23.00
C GLN A 130 43.64 -3.58 24.19
N GLY A 131 43.85 -4.88 24.02
CA GLY A 131 43.39 -5.89 24.99
C GLY A 131 41.86 -5.93 25.02
N ASP A 132 41.28 -5.76 26.21
CA ASP A 132 39.83 -5.77 26.44
C ASP A 132 39.19 -4.37 26.29
N ILE A 133 39.98 -3.37 25.88
CA ILE A 133 39.55 -1.98 25.70
C ILE A 133 39.45 -1.66 24.21
N LEU A 134 38.34 -1.06 23.82
CA LEU A 134 38.12 -0.49 22.50
C LEU A 134 38.31 1.04 22.57
N VAL A 135 39.25 1.57 21.80
CA VAL A 135 39.56 3.02 21.79
C VAL A 135 38.91 3.65 20.56
N ILE A 136 37.86 4.44 20.76
CA ILE A 136 37.02 5.02 19.70
C ILE A 136 37.45 6.47 19.42
N ARG A 137 37.62 6.80 18.12
CA ARG A 137 38.01 8.12 17.64
C ARG A 137 37.22 8.48 16.39
N GLY A 138 36.98 9.77 16.17
CA GLY A 138 36.46 10.31 14.92
C GLY A 138 35.22 11.17 15.11
N GLU A 139 34.46 11.33 14.03
CA GLU A 139 33.27 12.19 14.01
C GLU A 139 32.11 11.53 13.27
N VAL A 140 30.92 11.73 13.80
CA VAL A 140 29.63 11.47 13.14
C VAL A 140 28.94 12.80 12.92
N ARG A 141 28.44 13.04 11.71
CA ARG A 141 27.79 14.30 11.35
C ARG A 141 26.27 14.14 11.29
N ALA A 142 25.57 15.23 11.58
CA ALA A 142 24.11 15.35 11.47
C ALA A 142 23.31 14.26 12.21
N VAL A 143 23.72 13.88 13.43
CA VAL A 143 23.04 12.89 14.26
C VAL A 143 21.72 13.47 14.80
N PRO A 144 20.55 12.91 14.45
CA PRO A 144 19.25 13.39 14.93
C PRO A 144 19.15 13.30 16.45
N ALA A 145 18.69 14.37 17.08
CA ALA A 145 18.46 14.47 18.52
C ALA A 145 19.71 14.24 19.42
N ALA A 146 20.93 14.17 18.88
CA ALA A 146 22.12 13.89 19.68
C ALA A 146 22.35 14.89 20.83
N ALA A 147 22.08 16.18 20.61
CA ALA A 147 22.18 17.19 21.66
C ALA A 147 21.13 17.05 22.78
N GLN A 148 20.10 16.24 22.55
CA GLN A 148 19.05 15.94 23.53
C GLN A 148 19.28 14.59 24.22
N ALA A 149 20.13 13.74 23.66
CA ALA A 149 20.30 12.37 24.07
C ALA A 149 21.31 12.22 25.22
N ALA A 150 21.02 11.29 26.12
CA ALA A 150 21.96 10.80 27.12
C ALA A 150 22.72 9.55 26.61
N ILE A 151 22.16 8.86 25.62
CA ILE A 151 22.66 7.59 25.06
C ILE A 151 22.72 7.70 23.54
N LEU A 152 23.80 7.23 22.93
CA LEU A 152 23.98 7.23 21.48
C LEU A 152 24.35 5.84 20.99
N VAL A 153 23.59 5.33 20.02
CA VAL A 153 23.87 4.08 19.30
C VAL A 153 24.57 4.42 17.99
N LEU A 154 25.86 4.12 17.88
CA LEU A 154 26.72 4.57 16.78
C LEU A 154 27.41 3.39 16.11
N PRO A 155 27.50 3.37 14.76
CA PRO A 155 28.37 2.43 14.07
C PRO A 155 29.83 2.89 14.19
N VAL A 156 30.75 1.95 14.34
CA VAL A 156 32.19 2.19 14.46
C VAL A 156 32.94 1.19 13.60
N ALA A 157 33.83 1.69 12.74
CA ALA A 157 34.70 0.85 11.94
C ALA A 157 35.84 0.26 12.80
N ILE A 158 36.04 -1.04 12.69
CA ILE A 158 37.15 -1.80 13.27
C ILE A 158 37.92 -2.52 12.16
N ASP A 159 39.09 -3.08 12.47
CA ASP A 159 39.92 -3.77 11.48
C ASP A 159 39.19 -4.91 10.75
N SER A 160 38.23 -5.57 11.41
CA SER A 160 37.45 -6.68 10.86
C SER A 160 36.12 -6.30 10.22
N GLY A 161 35.74 -5.02 10.18
CA GLY A 161 34.46 -4.56 9.64
C GLY A 161 33.87 -3.39 10.41
N GLU A 162 32.56 -3.44 10.69
CA GLU A 162 31.85 -2.42 11.46
C GLU A 162 31.08 -3.09 12.61
N GLU A 163 31.07 -2.43 13.77
CA GLU A 163 30.31 -2.82 14.95
C GLU A 163 29.41 -1.67 15.40
N TRP A 164 28.32 -1.99 16.09
CA TRP A 164 27.46 -1.01 16.74
C TRP A 164 27.83 -0.90 18.22
N VAL A 165 27.94 0.33 18.73
CA VAL A 165 28.26 0.59 20.14
C VAL A 165 27.25 1.52 20.79
N VAL A 166 27.10 1.40 22.11
CA VAL A 166 26.28 2.28 22.95
C VAL A 166 27.19 3.19 23.77
N LEU A 167 27.21 4.48 23.47
CA LEU A 167 28.01 5.47 24.20
C LEU A 167 27.12 6.40 25.01
N ARG A 168 27.62 6.85 26.16
CA ARG A 168 26.96 7.90 26.94
C ARG A 168 27.37 9.27 26.42
N ALA A 169 26.43 10.21 26.38
CA ALA A 169 26.66 11.54 25.83
C ALA A 169 27.80 12.30 26.55
N GLU A 170 28.00 12.06 27.84
CA GLU A 170 29.09 12.65 28.64
C GLU A 170 30.49 12.22 28.21
N GLN A 171 30.60 11.11 27.45
CA GLN A 171 31.86 10.63 26.89
C GLN A 171 32.21 11.30 25.56
N LEU A 172 31.30 12.12 25.01
CA LEU A 172 31.36 12.62 23.64
C LEU A 172 31.33 14.15 23.60
N GLU A 173 31.96 14.71 22.58
CA GLU A 173 31.78 16.12 22.25
C GLU A 173 30.61 16.25 21.29
N ILE A 174 29.52 16.89 21.73
CA ILE A 174 28.29 17.05 20.94
C ILE A 174 28.10 18.52 20.59
N GLU A 175 28.16 18.82 19.29
CA GLU A 175 28.05 20.18 18.74
C GLU A 175 26.71 20.31 17.99
N PRO A 176 25.71 21.02 18.55
CA PRO A 176 24.46 21.29 17.84
C PRO A 176 24.71 22.08 16.55
N VAL A 177 24.11 21.65 15.44
CA VAL A 177 24.22 22.34 14.15
C VAL A 177 22.85 22.71 13.60
N ARG A 178 22.82 23.66 12.67
CA ARG A 178 21.55 24.11 12.07
C ARG A 178 20.92 22.99 11.25
N SER A 179 19.72 22.57 11.67
CA SER A 179 18.89 21.64 10.92
C SER A 179 18.13 22.31 9.78
N LEU A 180 17.83 21.56 8.72
CA LEU A 180 16.88 21.98 7.68
C LEU A 180 15.45 22.03 8.23
N ASP A 181 15.10 21.08 9.11
CA ASP A 181 13.87 21.07 9.88
C ASP A 181 14.18 21.45 11.34
N PRO A 182 13.88 22.68 11.79
CA PRO A 182 14.12 23.10 13.18
C PRO A 182 13.44 22.20 14.22
N LEU A 183 12.35 21.51 13.85
CA LEU A 183 11.63 20.59 14.75
C LEU A 183 12.35 19.24 14.90
N ARG A 184 13.37 18.98 14.07
CA ARG A 184 14.24 17.81 14.12
C ARG A 184 15.69 18.27 14.29
N PRO A 185 16.12 18.64 15.51
CA PRO A 185 17.48 19.10 15.74
C PRO A 185 18.51 18.01 15.45
N ILE A 186 19.68 18.43 14.97
CA ILE A 186 20.81 17.55 14.66
C ILE A 186 22.08 18.10 15.32
N ALA A 187 23.03 17.22 15.61
CA ALA A 187 24.35 17.60 16.11
C ALA A 187 25.47 16.80 15.45
N HIS A 188 26.68 17.35 15.43
CA HIS A 188 27.89 16.58 15.18
C HIS A 188 28.34 15.96 16.50
N VAL A 189 28.83 14.72 16.43
CA VAL A 189 29.25 13.93 17.59
C VAL A 189 30.69 13.51 17.36
N ARG A 190 31.60 13.87 18.27
CA ARG A 190 33.01 13.50 18.19
C ARG A 190 33.40 12.62 19.36
N ALA A 191 34.10 11.55 19.05
CA ALA A 191 34.79 10.73 20.04
C ALA A 191 36.28 11.07 19.98
N ASN A 192 36.85 11.45 21.12
CA ASN A 192 38.27 11.75 21.22
C ASN A 192 38.96 10.72 22.12
N ALA A 193 39.32 9.58 21.53
CA ALA A 193 39.96 8.47 22.22
C ALA A 193 39.13 7.96 23.41
N VAL A 194 37.82 7.77 23.18
CA VAL A 194 36.91 7.22 24.18
C VAL A 194 37.25 5.75 24.39
N GLU A 195 37.57 5.39 25.63
CA GLU A 195 37.89 4.02 26.01
C GLU A 195 36.64 3.33 26.56
N VAL A 196 36.26 2.21 25.94
CA VAL A 196 35.12 1.39 26.36
C VAL A 196 35.49 -0.08 26.42
N THR A 197 34.77 -0.85 27.22
CA THR A 197 34.88 -2.31 27.26
C THR A 197 33.84 -2.97 26.35
N ASP A 198 33.92 -4.28 26.14
CA ASP A 198 33.02 -5.01 25.23
C ASP A 198 31.55 -5.02 25.68
N ASP A 199 31.23 -4.55 26.89
CA ASP A 199 29.85 -4.44 27.41
C ASP A 199 29.00 -3.41 26.68
N VAL A 200 29.62 -2.48 25.94
CA VAL A 200 28.89 -1.49 25.13
C VAL A 200 28.70 -1.91 23.67
N VAL A 201 29.30 -3.04 23.27
CA VAL A 201 29.26 -3.53 21.88
C VAL A 201 28.00 -4.36 21.66
N LEU A 202 27.18 -3.98 20.69
CA LEU A 202 25.96 -4.67 20.30
C LEU A 202 26.26 -5.87 19.41
N SER A 203 26.97 -6.87 19.94
CA SER A 203 27.56 -8.00 19.19
C SER A 203 26.55 -8.91 18.45
N ASN A 204 25.28 -8.89 18.87
CA ASN A 204 24.19 -9.65 18.22
C ASN A 204 23.46 -8.83 17.13
N LEU A 205 23.78 -7.54 16.97
CA LEU A 205 23.17 -6.65 15.99
C LEU A 205 24.03 -6.60 14.72
N SER A 206 23.61 -7.34 13.68
CA SER A 206 24.27 -7.25 12.37
C SER A 206 23.99 -5.91 11.67
N MET A 207 24.91 -5.47 10.81
CA MET A 207 24.70 -4.28 9.96
C MET A 207 23.44 -4.40 9.09
N THR A 208 23.16 -5.59 8.57
CA THR A 208 21.97 -5.84 7.73
C THR A 208 20.69 -5.66 8.53
N THR A 209 20.61 -6.27 9.72
CA THR A 209 19.45 -6.16 10.62
C THR A 209 19.25 -4.71 11.08
N ALA A 210 20.33 -4.03 11.47
CA ALA A 210 20.29 -2.62 11.88
C ALA A 210 19.75 -1.73 10.75
N HIS A 211 20.27 -1.87 9.53
CA HIS A 211 19.78 -1.10 8.38
C HIS A 211 18.34 -1.43 8.01
N ALA A 212 17.92 -2.70 8.08
CA ALA A 212 16.54 -3.09 7.81
C ALA A 212 15.58 -2.46 8.84
N LEU A 213 15.92 -2.53 10.12
CA LEU A 213 15.16 -1.92 11.21
C LEU A 213 15.08 -0.40 11.06
N MET A 214 16.23 0.27 10.89
CA MET A 214 16.28 1.73 10.76
C MET A 214 15.49 2.23 9.55
N SER A 215 15.68 1.60 8.39
CA SER A 215 15.00 2.02 7.16
C SER A 215 13.49 1.76 7.20
N THR A 216 13.04 0.68 7.87
CA THR A 216 11.62 0.40 8.08
C THR A 216 10.95 1.45 8.97
N LEU A 217 11.55 1.75 10.13
CA LEU A 217 11.00 2.70 11.09
C LEU A 217 11.04 4.15 10.59
N LEU A 218 12.10 4.54 9.86
CA LEU A 218 12.13 5.83 9.15
C LEU A 218 11.08 5.91 8.04
N SER A 219 10.84 4.80 7.34
CA SER A 219 9.79 4.73 6.32
C SER A 219 8.40 4.86 6.94
N ALA A 220 8.19 4.36 8.18
CA ALA A 220 6.96 4.55 8.94
C ALA A 220 6.67 6.03 9.22
N GLU A 221 7.67 6.79 9.69
CA GLU A 221 7.51 8.24 9.86
C GLU A 221 7.22 8.93 8.51
N ALA A 222 7.91 8.53 7.44
CA ALA A 222 7.73 9.10 6.10
C ALA A 222 6.31 8.87 5.53
N VAL A 223 5.71 7.69 5.71
CA VAL A 223 4.32 7.47 5.26
C VAL A 223 3.31 8.26 6.09
N GLY A 224 3.60 8.53 7.37
CA GLY A 224 2.85 9.49 8.18
C GLY A 224 2.81 10.88 7.56
N VAL A 225 3.99 11.39 7.20
CA VAL A 225 4.15 12.69 6.50
C VAL A 225 3.43 12.71 5.15
N ALA A 226 3.56 11.65 4.35
CA ALA A 226 2.89 11.53 3.05
C ALA A 226 1.36 11.56 3.19
N ARG A 227 0.85 10.86 4.20
CA ARG A 227 -0.58 10.82 4.51
C ARG A 227 -1.12 12.17 4.95
N TRP A 228 -0.43 12.88 5.85
CA TRP A 228 -0.82 14.24 6.23
C TRP A 228 -0.91 15.15 4.99
N ALA A 229 0.08 15.08 4.11
CA ALA A 229 0.12 15.91 2.91
C ALA A 229 -1.04 15.60 1.96
N THR A 230 -1.40 14.32 1.81
CA THR A 230 -2.54 13.86 0.99
C THR A 230 -3.89 14.28 1.57
N ASP A 231 -4.08 14.08 2.88
CA ASP A 231 -5.32 14.46 3.58
C ASP A 231 -5.52 15.98 3.53
N THR A 232 -4.46 16.76 3.78
CA THR A 232 -4.48 18.22 3.79
C THR A 232 -4.75 18.77 2.39
N ALA A 233 -4.07 18.28 1.35
CA ALA A 233 -4.29 18.70 -0.03
C ALA A 233 -5.71 18.40 -0.50
N SER A 234 -6.21 17.19 -0.27
CA SER A 234 -7.54 16.79 -0.70
C SER A 234 -8.65 17.52 0.04
N SER A 235 -8.44 17.83 1.34
CA SER A 235 -9.38 18.63 2.14
C SER A 235 -9.44 20.07 1.66
N TYR A 236 -8.29 20.72 1.44
CA TYR A 236 -8.25 22.07 0.89
C TYR A 236 -8.87 22.15 -0.51
N ALA A 237 -8.62 21.16 -1.37
CA ALA A 237 -9.17 21.10 -2.72
C ALA A 237 -10.71 21.06 -2.75
N LYS A 238 -11.36 20.53 -1.70
CA LYS A 238 -12.83 20.48 -1.59
C LYS A 238 -13.46 21.83 -1.26
N ILE A 239 -12.72 22.72 -0.57
CA ILE A 239 -13.28 23.97 -0.02
C ILE A 239 -12.77 25.23 -0.73
N ARG A 240 -11.56 25.19 -1.30
CA ARG A 240 -10.99 26.36 -1.97
C ARG A 240 -11.66 26.56 -3.32
N GLU A 241 -12.22 27.74 -3.56
CA GLU A 241 -12.86 28.07 -4.83
C GLU A 241 -11.99 28.96 -5.74
N GLN A 242 -11.98 28.65 -7.03
CA GLN A 242 -11.48 29.50 -8.11
C GLN A 242 -12.33 29.28 -9.36
N PHE A 243 -12.53 30.33 -10.17
CA PHE A 243 -13.41 30.29 -11.34
C PHE A 243 -14.83 29.77 -11.02
N GLY A 244 -15.39 30.18 -9.87
CA GLY A 244 -16.76 29.89 -9.45
C GLY A 244 -17.04 28.44 -9.02
N ARG A 245 -16.01 27.65 -8.71
CA ARG A 245 -16.17 26.27 -8.18
C ARG A 245 -14.98 25.83 -7.32
N PRO A 246 -15.14 24.80 -6.47
CA PRO A 246 -14.03 24.19 -5.76
C PRO A 246 -12.92 23.71 -6.69
N ILE A 247 -11.65 23.94 -6.33
CA ILE A 247 -10.50 23.61 -7.18
C ILE A 247 -10.39 22.09 -7.42
N GLY A 248 -10.89 21.28 -6.49
CA GLY A 248 -10.99 19.83 -6.62
C GLY A 248 -11.95 19.38 -7.73
N GLN A 249 -12.69 20.28 -8.38
CA GLN A 249 -13.47 19.95 -9.59
C GLN A 249 -12.62 19.98 -10.87
N PHE A 250 -11.46 20.65 -10.89
CA PHE A 250 -10.57 20.65 -12.03
C PHE A 250 -9.82 19.32 -12.13
N GLN A 251 -9.83 18.70 -13.32
CA GLN A 251 -9.27 17.37 -13.54
C GLN A 251 -7.80 17.26 -13.13
N ALA A 252 -6.99 18.29 -13.40
CA ALA A 252 -5.57 18.30 -13.02
C ALA A 252 -5.36 18.19 -11.50
N ILE A 253 -6.21 18.86 -10.71
CA ILE A 253 -6.16 18.76 -9.24
C ILE A 253 -6.67 17.40 -8.78
N LYS A 254 -7.76 16.88 -9.38
CA LYS A 254 -8.27 15.53 -9.08
C LYS A 254 -7.22 14.45 -9.30
N HIS A 255 -6.56 14.46 -10.47
CA HIS A 255 -5.54 13.48 -10.80
C HIS A 255 -4.34 13.59 -9.85
N LYS A 256 -3.90 14.82 -9.53
CA LYS A 256 -2.84 15.03 -8.54
C LYS A 256 -3.19 14.43 -7.19
N CYS A 257 -4.36 14.74 -6.63
CA CYS A 257 -4.79 14.15 -5.35
C CYS A 257 -4.97 12.61 -5.44
N ALA A 258 -5.44 12.09 -6.58
CA ALA A 258 -5.58 10.65 -6.81
C ALA A 258 -4.22 9.94 -6.88
N GLU A 259 -3.20 10.56 -7.47
CA GLU A 259 -1.83 10.05 -7.49
C GLU A 259 -1.18 10.11 -6.10
N MET A 260 -1.39 11.18 -5.34
CA MET A 260 -0.89 11.31 -3.98
C MET A 260 -1.40 10.18 -3.06
N ILE A 261 -2.70 9.86 -3.12
CA ILE A 261 -3.24 8.74 -2.35
C ILE A 261 -2.69 7.41 -2.85
N ALA A 262 -2.57 7.20 -4.17
CA ALA A 262 -2.00 5.96 -4.71
C ALA A 262 -0.54 5.74 -4.26
N ASP A 263 0.28 6.80 -4.26
CA ASP A 263 1.66 6.74 -3.77
C ASP A 263 1.74 6.49 -2.27
N THR A 264 0.89 7.17 -1.48
CA THR A 264 0.82 6.99 -0.03
C THR A 264 0.38 5.57 0.35
N GLU A 265 -0.66 5.02 -0.27
CA GLU A 265 -1.15 3.67 0.01
C GLU A 265 -0.12 2.60 -0.36
N ARG A 266 0.52 2.75 -1.51
CA ARG A 266 1.57 1.82 -1.97
C ARG A 266 2.77 1.81 -1.03
N ALA A 267 3.22 2.99 -0.58
CA ALA A 267 4.31 3.09 0.39
C ALA A 267 3.89 2.52 1.75
N THR A 268 2.68 2.82 2.22
CA THR A 268 2.16 2.30 3.50
C THR A 268 2.13 0.78 3.52
N ALA A 269 1.65 0.15 2.45
CA ALA A 269 1.62 -1.31 2.34
C ALA A 269 3.03 -1.93 2.40
N ALA A 270 4.02 -1.29 1.78
CA ALA A 270 5.41 -1.76 1.82
C ALA A 270 6.03 -1.63 3.22
N VAL A 271 5.75 -0.53 3.93
CA VAL A 271 6.23 -0.34 5.32
C VAL A 271 5.58 -1.36 6.25
N TRP A 272 4.28 -1.60 6.10
CA TRP A 272 3.57 -2.62 6.88
C TRP A 272 4.21 -4.01 6.70
N ASP A 273 4.49 -4.42 5.46
CA ASP A 273 5.11 -5.72 5.19
C ASP A 273 6.55 -5.80 5.73
N ALA A 274 7.32 -4.71 5.63
CA ALA A 274 8.68 -4.66 6.21
C ALA A 274 8.69 -4.77 7.73
N ALA A 275 7.77 -4.07 8.42
CA ALA A 275 7.65 -4.15 9.88
C ALA A 275 7.22 -5.54 10.34
N ARG A 276 6.24 -6.15 9.65
CA ARG A 276 5.83 -7.54 9.90
C ARG A 276 6.97 -8.53 9.66
N ALA A 277 7.75 -8.35 8.58
CA ALA A 277 8.89 -9.21 8.28
C ALA A 277 9.98 -9.17 9.38
N LEU A 278 10.16 -8.03 10.06
CA LEU A 278 11.04 -7.91 11.22
C LEU A 278 10.53 -8.72 12.42
N ASP A 279 9.24 -8.61 12.75
CA ASP A 279 8.63 -9.34 13.87
C ASP A 279 8.60 -10.86 13.64
N GLU A 280 8.43 -11.29 12.39
CA GLU A 280 8.49 -12.71 12.00
C GLU A 280 9.92 -13.29 12.02
N GLY A 281 10.96 -12.46 12.09
CA GLY A 281 12.34 -12.89 11.86
C GLY A 281 12.54 -13.46 10.45
N SER A 282 11.85 -12.90 9.45
CA SER A 282 11.83 -13.42 8.09
C SER A 282 13.22 -13.37 7.43
N PRO A 283 13.65 -14.41 6.69
CA PRO A 283 14.92 -14.37 5.94
C PRO A 283 14.91 -13.31 4.84
N ASP A 284 13.73 -12.86 4.39
CA ASP A 284 13.55 -11.90 3.30
C ASP A 284 13.38 -10.46 3.81
N VAL A 285 13.70 -10.20 5.08
CA VAL A 285 13.50 -8.89 5.72
C VAL A 285 14.27 -7.76 5.03
N GLU A 286 15.45 -8.05 4.48
CA GLU A 286 16.24 -7.06 3.74
C GLU A 286 15.53 -6.61 2.45
N PHE A 287 14.89 -7.54 1.75
CA PHE A 287 14.10 -7.23 0.56
C PHE A 287 12.91 -6.34 0.92
N ALA A 288 12.13 -6.73 1.94
CA ALA A 288 10.95 -5.99 2.37
C ALA A 288 11.31 -4.56 2.83
N ALA A 289 12.33 -4.43 3.69
CA ALA A 289 12.83 -3.13 4.15
C ALA A 289 13.35 -2.27 2.99
N ALA A 290 14.04 -2.86 2.01
CA ALA A 290 14.52 -2.12 0.83
C ALA A 290 13.39 -1.62 -0.08
N VAL A 291 12.30 -2.40 -0.22
CA VAL A 291 11.09 -1.95 -0.94
C VAL A 291 10.43 -0.79 -0.21
N ALA A 292 10.27 -0.88 1.12
CA ALA A 292 9.72 0.21 1.94
C ALA A 292 10.57 1.49 1.81
N ALA A 293 11.89 1.37 1.94
CA ALA A 293 12.85 2.46 1.82
C ALA A 293 12.95 3.06 0.40
N THR A 294 12.53 2.33 -0.62
CA THR A 294 12.42 2.85 -2.00
C THR A 294 11.16 3.72 -2.17
N LEU A 295 10.05 3.30 -1.57
CA LEU A 295 8.74 3.89 -1.82
C LEU A 295 8.40 5.03 -0.85
N ALA A 296 8.68 4.87 0.43
CA ALA A 296 8.25 5.80 1.48
C ALA A 296 8.87 7.21 1.41
N PRO A 297 10.20 7.39 1.32
CA PRO A 297 10.78 8.73 1.20
C PRO A 297 10.33 9.45 -0.09
N THR A 298 10.21 8.69 -1.19
CA THR A 298 9.71 9.21 -2.48
C THR A 298 8.26 9.70 -2.34
N ALA A 299 7.39 8.91 -1.70
CA ALA A 299 6.01 9.28 -1.45
C ALA A 299 5.90 10.52 -0.55
N ALA A 300 6.67 10.59 0.54
CA ALA A 300 6.68 11.73 1.45
C ALA A 300 7.11 13.03 0.75
N GLN A 301 8.21 12.97 -0.02
CA GLN A 301 8.69 14.13 -0.75
C GLN A 301 7.70 14.59 -1.83
N ARG A 302 7.20 13.66 -2.66
CA ARG A 302 6.27 13.99 -3.73
C ARG A 302 4.95 14.54 -3.19
N CYS A 303 4.36 13.89 -2.18
CA CYS A 303 3.09 14.31 -1.61
C CYS A 303 3.21 15.67 -0.92
N THR A 304 4.30 15.96 -0.21
CA THR A 304 4.48 17.28 0.41
C THR A 304 4.67 18.40 -0.64
N GLN A 305 5.40 18.13 -1.73
CA GLN A 305 5.51 19.06 -2.87
C GLN A 305 4.15 19.30 -3.54
N ASP A 306 3.39 18.24 -3.81
CA ASP A 306 2.07 18.34 -4.42
C ASP A 306 1.06 19.00 -3.49
N CYS A 307 1.20 18.83 -2.18
CA CYS A 307 0.39 19.54 -1.19
C CYS A 307 0.61 21.05 -1.25
N ILE A 308 1.88 21.50 -1.34
CA ILE A 308 2.22 22.91 -1.60
C ILE A 308 1.57 23.37 -2.90
N GLN A 309 1.68 22.58 -3.98
CA GLN A 309 1.14 22.94 -5.30
C GLN A 309 -0.39 23.07 -5.30
N VAL A 310 -1.10 22.21 -4.55
CA VAL A 310 -2.57 22.27 -4.40
C VAL A 310 -2.99 23.50 -3.58
N HIS A 311 -2.22 23.86 -2.55
CA HIS A 311 -2.48 25.06 -1.75
C HIS A 311 -2.12 26.36 -2.49
N GLY A 312 -1.19 26.30 -3.45
CA GLY A 312 -0.71 27.46 -4.19
C GLY A 312 0.06 28.41 -3.28
N GLY A 313 -0.22 29.71 -3.39
CA GLY A 313 0.51 30.76 -2.65
C GLY A 313 0.60 30.49 -1.14
N ILE A 314 -0.52 30.19 -0.47
CA ILE A 314 -0.54 29.93 0.99
C ILE A 314 0.34 28.73 1.37
N GLY A 315 0.40 27.69 0.52
CA GLY A 315 1.23 26.51 0.76
C GLY A 315 2.74 26.80 0.74
N TYR A 316 3.15 27.93 0.15
CA TYR A 316 4.55 28.36 0.07
C TYR A 316 4.94 29.36 1.18
N THR A 317 4.03 29.64 2.12
CA THR A 317 4.25 30.63 3.19
C THR A 317 4.76 29.98 4.49
N TRP A 318 5.21 30.81 5.43
CA TRP A 318 5.64 30.34 6.76
C TRP A 318 4.46 30.06 7.69
N GLU A 319 3.31 30.66 7.38
CA GLU A 319 2.05 30.63 8.13
C GLU A 319 1.24 29.35 7.92
N HIS A 320 1.66 28.48 6.99
CA HIS A 320 1.00 27.21 6.72
C HIS A 320 1.92 26.03 7.00
N ASP A 321 1.38 24.97 7.60
CA ASP A 321 2.10 23.77 8.02
C ASP A 321 2.89 23.08 6.88
N THR A 322 2.51 23.27 5.63
CA THR A 322 3.18 22.65 4.45
C THR A 322 4.68 22.84 4.42
N ASN A 323 5.17 23.98 4.93
CA ASN A 323 6.61 24.25 5.01
C ASN A 323 7.33 23.31 6.00
N ILE A 324 6.70 22.98 7.13
CA ILE A 324 7.21 22.05 8.15
C ILE A 324 7.30 20.65 7.57
N TYR A 325 6.20 20.15 7.00
CA TYR A 325 6.16 18.79 6.45
C TYR A 325 7.09 18.61 5.25
N TYR A 326 7.25 19.63 4.40
CA TYR A 326 8.22 19.54 3.30
C TYR A 326 9.67 19.47 3.81
N ARG A 327 10.03 20.23 4.86
CA ARG A 327 11.35 20.15 5.50
C ARG A 327 11.58 18.79 6.14
N ARG A 328 10.59 18.26 6.88
CA ARG A 328 10.63 16.92 7.46
C ARG A 328 10.81 15.86 6.37
N ALA A 329 10.09 15.94 5.26
CA ALA A 329 10.22 15.01 4.15
C ALA A 329 11.62 15.04 3.51
N LEU A 330 12.22 16.22 3.34
CA LEU A 330 13.59 16.35 2.82
C LEU A 330 14.63 15.77 3.77
N MET A 331 14.47 15.98 5.08
CA MET A 331 15.34 15.38 6.09
C MET A 331 15.23 13.85 6.10
N LEU A 332 14.00 13.31 6.09
CA LEU A 332 13.76 11.88 6.03
C LEU A 332 14.36 11.28 4.75
N ALA A 333 14.17 11.92 3.59
CA ALA A 333 14.75 11.45 2.34
C ALA A 333 16.29 11.39 2.39
N ALA A 334 16.94 12.35 3.05
CA ALA A 334 18.40 12.35 3.23
C ALA A 334 18.90 11.17 4.07
N CYS A 335 18.11 10.66 5.02
CA CYS A 335 18.44 9.47 5.82
C CYS A 335 18.58 8.19 4.99
N PHE A 336 18.01 8.13 3.79
CA PHE A 336 18.12 6.96 2.91
C PHE A 336 19.33 7.02 1.95
N GLY A 337 20.16 8.05 2.07
CA GLY A 337 21.35 8.23 1.24
C GLY A 337 21.01 8.58 -0.21
N ARG A 338 21.67 7.92 -1.16
CA ARG A 338 21.43 8.19 -2.60
C ARG A 338 20.11 7.57 -3.03
N HIS A 339 19.38 8.27 -3.90
CA HIS A 339 18.11 7.80 -4.47
C HIS A 339 18.19 6.41 -5.14
N THR A 340 19.37 5.99 -5.60
CA THR A 340 19.57 4.69 -6.25
C THR A 340 19.94 3.56 -5.29
N THR A 341 20.28 3.84 -4.02
CA THR A 341 20.81 2.84 -3.07
C THR A 341 19.79 1.73 -2.80
N TYR A 342 18.57 2.08 -2.39
CA TYR A 342 17.55 1.09 -2.08
C TYR A 342 16.94 0.40 -3.31
N PRO A 343 16.67 1.09 -4.44
CA PRO A 343 16.31 0.41 -5.68
C PRO A 343 17.33 -0.64 -6.11
N GLN A 344 18.64 -0.35 -5.98
CA GLN A 344 19.68 -1.33 -6.26
C GLN A 344 19.62 -2.50 -5.27
N ARG A 345 19.49 -2.23 -3.96
CA ARG A 345 19.36 -3.27 -2.93
C ARG A 345 18.13 -4.17 -3.14
N VAL A 346 17.02 -3.65 -3.66
CA VAL A 346 15.84 -4.46 -4.05
C VAL A 346 16.22 -5.44 -5.17
N VAL A 347 16.95 -5.00 -6.19
CA VAL A 347 17.40 -5.88 -7.28
C VAL A 347 18.40 -6.92 -6.76
N ASP A 348 19.35 -6.50 -5.94
CA ASP A 348 20.39 -7.38 -5.40
C ASP A 348 19.77 -8.48 -4.54
N THR A 349 18.89 -8.14 -3.59
CA THR A 349 18.21 -9.13 -2.73
C THR A 349 17.27 -10.02 -3.53
N ALA A 350 16.45 -9.46 -4.44
CA ALA A 350 15.54 -10.24 -5.28
C ALA A 350 16.25 -11.29 -6.14
N THR A 351 17.48 -11.01 -6.59
CA THR A 351 18.26 -11.90 -7.46
C THR A 351 19.17 -12.86 -6.70
N THR A 352 19.50 -12.58 -5.43
CA THR A 352 20.43 -13.40 -4.63
C THR A 352 19.71 -14.26 -3.60
N THR A 353 18.83 -13.67 -2.78
CA THR A 353 18.09 -14.35 -1.70
C THR A 353 16.65 -14.67 -2.10
N GLY A 354 16.10 -13.91 -3.06
CA GLY A 354 14.74 -14.06 -3.55
C GLY A 354 13.84 -12.90 -3.14
N MET A 355 12.62 -12.91 -3.68
CA MET A 355 11.57 -11.96 -3.31
C MET A 355 10.75 -12.52 -2.16
N ARG A 356 10.29 -11.64 -1.28
CA ARG A 356 9.32 -12.01 -0.24
C ARG A 356 8.00 -12.46 -0.89
N PRO A 357 7.48 -13.67 -0.58
CA PRO A 357 6.20 -14.11 -1.09
C PRO A 357 5.06 -13.31 -0.45
N VAL A 358 4.04 -13.01 -1.24
CA VAL A 358 2.78 -12.44 -0.73
C VAL A 358 1.83 -13.58 -0.44
N ASP A 359 1.49 -13.76 0.84
CA ASP A 359 0.45 -14.69 1.28
C ASP A 359 -0.56 -13.96 2.19
N ILE A 360 -1.69 -14.62 2.40
CA ILE A 360 -2.75 -14.17 3.29
C ILE A 360 -2.64 -14.91 4.62
N ASP A 361 -2.78 -14.18 5.72
CA ASP A 361 -2.84 -14.78 7.05
C ASP A 361 -4.20 -15.46 7.23
N LEU A 362 -4.19 -16.75 7.55
CA LEU A 362 -5.40 -17.55 7.71
C LEU A 362 -5.63 -17.88 9.17
N ASP A 363 -6.83 -17.57 9.65
CA ASP A 363 -7.30 -18.11 10.92
C ASP A 363 -7.52 -19.64 10.83
N PRO A 364 -7.65 -20.36 11.96
CA PRO A 364 -7.78 -21.82 11.96
C PRO A 364 -8.96 -22.36 11.14
N ASP A 365 -10.10 -21.64 11.09
CA ASP A 365 -11.26 -22.06 10.32
C ASP A 365 -10.98 -21.91 8.82
N THR A 366 -10.30 -20.83 8.44
CA THR A 366 -9.91 -20.58 7.05
C THR A 366 -8.82 -21.56 6.56
N GLU A 367 -7.90 -21.99 7.42
CA GLU A 367 -6.91 -23.03 7.07
C GLU A 367 -7.59 -24.40 6.84
N LYS A 368 -8.60 -24.74 7.64
CA LYS A 368 -9.42 -25.94 7.40
C LYS A 368 -10.11 -25.86 6.04
N LEU A 369 -10.66 -24.70 5.69
CA LEU A 369 -11.28 -24.45 4.39
C LEU A 369 -10.28 -24.59 3.23
N ARG A 370 -9.05 -24.11 3.40
CA ARG A 370 -7.95 -24.33 2.43
C ARG A 370 -7.68 -25.83 2.22
N ALA A 371 -7.65 -26.63 3.28
CA ALA A 371 -7.47 -28.07 3.18
C ALA A 371 -8.64 -28.77 2.45
N GLU A 372 -9.88 -28.35 2.70
CA GLU A 372 -11.07 -28.85 2.00
C GLU A 372 -11.02 -28.52 0.50
N ILE A 373 -10.73 -27.26 0.16
CA ILE A 373 -10.56 -26.82 -1.23
C ILE A 373 -9.43 -27.60 -1.93
N ARG A 374 -8.29 -27.80 -1.25
CA ARG A 374 -7.18 -28.59 -1.78
C ARG A 374 -7.60 -30.02 -2.12
N ALA A 375 -8.37 -30.65 -1.23
CA ALA A 375 -8.89 -32.00 -1.47
C ALA A 375 -9.87 -32.04 -2.66
N GLU A 376 -10.78 -31.07 -2.77
CA GLU A 376 -11.67 -30.94 -3.93
C GLU A 376 -10.87 -30.74 -5.24
N VAL A 377 -9.85 -29.89 -5.23
CA VAL A 377 -8.96 -29.66 -6.40
C VAL A 377 -8.20 -30.93 -6.77
N ALA A 378 -7.71 -31.71 -5.80
CA ALA A 378 -7.05 -32.98 -6.04
C ALA A 378 -8.01 -34.01 -6.68
N ALA A 379 -9.25 -34.10 -6.18
CA ALA A 379 -10.28 -34.94 -6.76
C ALA A 379 -10.61 -34.53 -8.21
N LEU A 380 -10.76 -33.23 -8.46
CA LEU A 380 -10.95 -32.69 -9.81
C LEU A 380 -9.78 -33.03 -10.73
N LYS A 381 -8.54 -32.96 -10.23
CA LYS A 381 -7.33 -33.28 -11.02
C LYS A 381 -7.33 -34.72 -11.53
N ALA A 382 -7.83 -35.66 -10.73
CA ALA A 382 -7.89 -37.09 -11.07
C ALA A 382 -8.94 -37.41 -12.15
N MET A 383 -9.90 -36.51 -12.40
CA MET A 383 -10.94 -36.72 -13.40
C MET A 383 -10.39 -36.58 -14.85
N PRO A 384 -10.91 -37.37 -15.80
CA PRO A 384 -10.71 -37.15 -17.23
C PRO A 384 -11.09 -35.72 -17.63
N ARG A 385 -10.36 -35.14 -18.59
CA ARG A 385 -10.48 -33.70 -18.95
C ARG A 385 -11.91 -33.23 -19.22
N GLU A 386 -12.69 -34.00 -19.98
CA GLU A 386 -14.08 -33.64 -20.31
C GLU A 386 -15.01 -33.71 -19.10
N GLN A 387 -14.91 -34.77 -18.29
CA GLN A 387 -15.70 -34.92 -17.06
C GLN A 387 -15.35 -33.82 -16.05
N ARG A 388 -14.06 -33.51 -15.91
CA ARG A 388 -13.56 -32.42 -15.07
C ARG A 388 -14.15 -31.07 -15.47
N ARG A 389 -14.27 -30.79 -16.78
CA ARG A 389 -14.81 -29.53 -17.28
C ARG A 389 -16.27 -29.33 -16.86
N VAL A 390 -17.07 -30.39 -16.94
CA VAL A 390 -18.46 -30.38 -16.47
C VAL A 390 -18.52 -30.23 -14.95
N ALA A 391 -17.73 -31.01 -14.20
CA ALA A 391 -17.68 -30.93 -12.75
C ALA A 391 -17.27 -29.54 -12.24
N LEU A 392 -16.31 -28.88 -12.90
CA LEU A 392 -15.90 -27.51 -12.57
C LEU A 392 -17.04 -26.51 -12.75
N ALA A 393 -17.81 -26.64 -13.82
CA ALA A 393 -18.95 -25.77 -14.10
C ALA A 393 -20.09 -25.99 -13.10
N GLU A 394 -20.48 -27.24 -12.86
CA GLU A 394 -21.61 -27.59 -12.00
C GLU A 394 -21.35 -27.34 -10.52
N ALA A 395 -20.11 -27.47 -10.06
CA ALA A 395 -19.73 -27.17 -8.67
C ALA A 395 -19.38 -25.68 -8.43
N GLY A 396 -19.67 -24.80 -9.40
CA GLY A 396 -19.53 -23.35 -9.24
C GLY A 396 -18.09 -22.82 -9.25
N TRP A 397 -17.11 -23.58 -9.76
CA TRP A 397 -15.70 -23.20 -9.73
C TRP A 397 -15.30 -22.16 -10.79
N ALA A 398 -16.14 -21.96 -11.81
CA ALA A 398 -15.88 -21.02 -12.89
C ALA A 398 -15.92 -19.56 -12.40
N LEU A 399 -16.93 -19.21 -11.60
CA LEU A 399 -17.07 -17.91 -10.93
C LEU A 399 -17.51 -18.12 -9.46
N PRO A 400 -16.58 -18.48 -8.55
CA PRO A 400 -16.91 -18.91 -7.19
C PRO A 400 -17.69 -17.89 -6.35
N HIS A 401 -17.49 -16.60 -6.59
CA HIS A 401 -18.17 -15.52 -5.84
C HIS A 401 -19.67 -15.41 -6.13
N LEU A 402 -20.15 -15.97 -7.24
CA LEU A 402 -21.57 -15.91 -7.57
C LEU A 402 -22.38 -16.70 -6.54
N PRO A 403 -23.63 -16.28 -6.27
CA PRO A 403 -24.51 -17.01 -5.37
C PRO A 403 -24.79 -18.42 -5.91
N LYS A 404 -25.10 -19.34 -4.99
CA LYS A 404 -25.65 -20.66 -5.36
C LYS A 404 -26.99 -20.47 -6.10
N PRO A 405 -27.33 -21.31 -7.10
CA PRO A 405 -26.58 -22.49 -7.55
C PRO A 405 -25.49 -22.21 -8.61
N TRP A 406 -25.27 -20.94 -9.00
CA TRP A 406 -24.40 -20.58 -10.13
C TRP A 406 -22.92 -20.44 -9.78
N GLY A 407 -22.62 -20.17 -8.50
CA GLY A 407 -21.28 -20.21 -7.93
C GLY A 407 -21.30 -20.87 -6.55
N ARG A 408 -20.32 -20.52 -5.72
CA ARG A 408 -20.14 -21.09 -4.38
C ARG A 408 -20.49 -20.10 -3.26
N ALA A 409 -20.87 -18.88 -3.61
CA ALA A 409 -21.03 -17.75 -2.70
C ALA A 409 -19.73 -17.44 -1.90
N SER A 410 -18.58 -17.65 -2.54
CA SER A 410 -17.29 -17.53 -1.85
C SER A 410 -16.94 -16.11 -1.47
N SER A 411 -16.50 -15.95 -0.22
CA SER A 411 -15.96 -14.70 0.32
C SER A 411 -14.67 -14.26 -0.42
N PRO A 412 -14.20 -13.00 -0.27
CA PRO A 412 -12.96 -12.55 -0.91
C PRO A 412 -11.73 -13.40 -0.55
N VAL A 413 -11.58 -13.78 0.72
CA VAL A 413 -10.47 -14.63 1.21
C VAL A 413 -10.55 -16.02 0.59
N GLU A 414 -11.74 -16.63 0.56
CA GLU A 414 -11.96 -17.90 -0.14
C GLU A 414 -11.56 -17.83 -1.60
N GLN A 415 -11.89 -16.76 -2.32
CA GLN A 415 -11.52 -16.64 -3.73
C GLN A 415 -10.00 -16.64 -3.95
N ILE A 416 -9.23 -16.06 -3.02
CA ILE A 416 -7.76 -16.09 -3.05
C ILE A 416 -7.28 -17.53 -2.83
N ILE A 417 -7.80 -18.21 -1.80
CA ILE A 417 -7.45 -19.62 -1.49
C ILE A 417 -7.78 -20.53 -2.67
N ILE A 418 -8.96 -20.39 -3.27
CA ILE A 418 -9.37 -21.13 -4.46
C ILE A 418 -8.37 -20.87 -5.60
N ALA A 419 -7.99 -19.62 -5.85
CA ALA A 419 -7.01 -19.32 -6.89
C ALA A 419 -5.63 -19.95 -6.62
N GLN A 420 -5.15 -19.89 -5.38
CA GLN A 420 -3.89 -20.49 -4.93
C GLN A 420 -3.91 -22.02 -5.08
N GLU A 421 -4.94 -22.69 -4.54
CA GLU A 421 -5.04 -24.16 -4.57
C GLU A 421 -5.22 -24.72 -5.98
N PHE A 422 -5.97 -24.03 -6.86
CA PHE A 422 -6.04 -24.42 -8.28
C PHE A 422 -4.68 -24.28 -8.99
N THR A 423 -3.91 -23.24 -8.65
CA THR A 423 -2.57 -23.01 -9.20
C THR A 423 -1.60 -24.10 -8.72
N SER A 424 -1.52 -24.33 -7.41
CA SER A 424 -0.70 -25.38 -6.78
C SER A 424 -1.08 -26.78 -7.26
N GLY A 425 -2.38 -27.06 -7.35
CA GLY A 425 -2.92 -28.31 -7.89
C GLY A 425 -2.67 -28.50 -9.38
N ARG A 426 -2.27 -27.44 -10.11
CA ARG A 426 -2.13 -27.40 -11.58
C ARG A 426 -3.42 -27.78 -12.31
N VAL A 427 -4.55 -27.34 -11.78
CA VAL A 427 -5.87 -27.54 -12.39
C VAL A 427 -6.28 -26.25 -13.07
N LYS A 428 -6.52 -26.30 -14.39
CA LYS A 428 -7.01 -25.12 -15.13
C LYS A 428 -8.52 -25.00 -14.96
N ARG A 429 -8.97 -23.85 -14.45
CA ARG A 429 -10.39 -23.45 -14.46
C ARG A 429 -10.84 -23.06 -15.87
N PRO A 430 -12.15 -23.14 -16.17
CA PRO A 430 -12.69 -22.61 -17.42
C PRO A 430 -12.32 -21.13 -17.59
N GLN A 431 -11.73 -20.77 -18.73
CA GLN A 431 -11.49 -19.36 -19.07
C GLN A 431 -12.72 -18.81 -19.77
N LEU A 432 -13.46 -17.94 -19.07
CA LEU A 432 -14.73 -17.41 -19.55
C LEU A 432 -14.59 -16.16 -20.44
N GLY A 433 -13.40 -15.54 -20.48
CA GLY A 433 -13.15 -14.34 -21.27
C GLY A 433 -14.14 -13.22 -20.94
N ILE A 434 -14.79 -12.66 -21.96
CA ILE A 434 -15.82 -11.62 -21.80
C ILE A 434 -16.99 -12.08 -20.92
N ALA A 435 -17.28 -13.38 -20.86
CA ALA A 435 -18.40 -13.87 -20.07
C ALA A 435 -18.23 -13.65 -18.56
N ASN A 436 -17.00 -13.41 -18.06
CA ASN A 436 -16.77 -12.96 -16.68
C ASN A 436 -17.55 -11.68 -16.32
N TRP A 437 -17.83 -10.82 -17.30
CA TRP A 437 -18.57 -9.57 -17.11
C TRP A 437 -20.06 -9.69 -17.42
N VAL A 438 -20.43 -10.62 -18.31
CA VAL A 438 -21.82 -10.84 -18.76
C VAL A 438 -22.60 -11.70 -17.76
N VAL A 439 -21.99 -12.77 -17.27
CA VAL A 439 -22.65 -13.75 -16.39
C VAL A 439 -23.21 -13.11 -15.11
N PRO A 440 -22.48 -12.24 -14.37
CA PRO A 440 -23.03 -11.61 -13.18
C PRO A 440 -24.34 -10.84 -13.45
N SER A 441 -24.46 -10.20 -14.61
CA SER A 441 -25.67 -9.48 -15.01
C SER A 441 -26.85 -10.43 -15.28
N ILE A 442 -26.60 -11.57 -15.94
CA ILE A 442 -27.63 -12.59 -16.19
C ILE A 442 -28.06 -13.26 -14.87
N VAL A 443 -27.13 -13.51 -13.95
CA VAL A 443 -27.45 -14.07 -12.63
C VAL A 443 -28.31 -13.11 -11.81
N ALA A 444 -27.97 -11.82 -11.80
CA ALA A 444 -28.69 -10.81 -11.03
C ALA A 444 -30.06 -10.45 -11.61
N PHE A 445 -30.16 -10.34 -12.93
CA PHE A 445 -31.32 -9.73 -13.58
C PHE A 445 -32.01 -10.60 -14.63
N GLY A 446 -31.36 -11.69 -15.07
CA GLY A 446 -31.93 -12.55 -16.09
C GLY A 446 -33.19 -13.27 -15.61
N THR A 447 -34.09 -13.56 -16.54
CA THR A 447 -35.21 -14.48 -16.27
C THR A 447 -34.70 -15.89 -16.01
N GLU A 448 -35.50 -16.75 -15.37
CA GLU A 448 -35.10 -18.15 -15.18
C GLU A 448 -34.82 -18.87 -16.51
N GLU A 449 -35.59 -18.56 -17.56
CA GLU A 449 -35.33 -19.07 -18.90
C GLU A 449 -33.95 -18.64 -19.43
N GLN A 450 -33.60 -17.35 -19.31
CA GLN A 450 -32.29 -16.84 -19.72
C GLN A 450 -31.17 -17.51 -18.92
N LYS A 451 -31.33 -17.62 -17.59
CA LYS A 451 -30.34 -18.26 -16.72
C LYS A 451 -30.08 -19.71 -17.13
N GLN A 452 -31.14 -20.51 -17.28
CA GLN A 452 -31.03 -21.93 -17.65
C GLN A 452 -30.47 -22.12 -19.06
N ARG A 453 -30.80 -21.22 -20.00
CA ARG A 453 -30.28 -21.28 -21.37
C ARG A 453 -28.78 -20.98 -21.44
N PHE A 454 -28.35 -19.92 -20.78
CA PHE A 454 -27.04 -19.31 -21.01
C PHE A 454 -25.97 -19.73 -20.02
N LEU A 455 -26.31 -19.86 -18.74
CA LEU A 455 -25.30 -20.04 -17.70
C LEU A 455 -24.61 -21.41 -17.78
N PRO A 456 -25.33 -22.56 -17.87
CA PRO A 456 -24.66 -23.87 -17.93
C PRO A 456 -23.66 -24.03 -19.09
N PRO A 457 -23.97 -23.72 -20.36
CA PRO A 457 -23.00 -23.84 -21.45
C PRO A 457 -21.88 -22.80 -21.35
N THR A 458 -22.14 -21.62 -20.77
CA THR A 458 -21.10 -20.62 -20.53
C THR A 458 -20.09 -21.09 -19.50
N PHE A 459 -20.54 -21.63 -18.35
CA PHE A 459 -19.65 -22.14 -17.32
C PHE A 459 -18.79 -23.33 -17.77
N ARG A 460 -19.28 -24.15 -18.71
CA ARG A 460 -18.51 -25.23 -19.35
C ARG A 460 -17.52 -24.74 -20.42
N GLY A 461 -17.58 -23.47 -20.79
CA GLY A 461 -16.81 -22.88 -21.88
C GLY A 461 -17.29 -23.27 -23.29
N ASP A 462 -18.50 -23.84 -23.40
CA ASP A 462 -19.12 -24.19 -24.69
C ASP A 462 -19.69 -22.96 -25.41
N MET A 463 -19.93 -21.87 -24.66
CA MET A 463 -20.53 -20.64 -25.18
C MET A 463 -19.57 -19.45 -25.03
N ILE A 464 -19.06 -19.00 -26.16
CA ILE A 464 -18.25 -17.78 -26.29
C ILE A 464 -19.16 -16.55 -26.37
N TRP A 465 -18.78 -15.51 -25.63
CA TRP A 465 -19.46 -14.21 -25.58
C TRP A 465 -18.59 -13.08 -26.12
N CYS A 466 -19.24 -12.04 -26.63
CA CYS A 466 -18.60 -10.75 -26.89
C CYS A 466 -19.37 -9.60 -26.23
N GLN A 467 -18.71 -8.44 -26.07
CA GLN A 467 -19.29 -7.25 -25.45
C GLN A 467 -19.52 -6.18 -26.51
N LEU A 468 -20.76 -5.80 -26.71
CA LEU A 468 -21.22 -4.87 -27.75
C LEU A 468 -21.61 -3.53 -27.11
N PHE A 469 -20.65 -2.90 -26.42
CA PHE A 469 -20.88 -1.67 -25.67
C PHE A 469 -20.39 -0.45 -26.47
N SER A 470 -19.07 -0.36 -26.66
CA SER A 470 -18.39 0.76 -27.30
C SER A 470 -18.79 0.95 -28.77
N GLU A 471 -18.84 2.22 -29.17
CA GLU A 471 -19.17 2.70 -30.51
C GLU A 471 -18.07 3.65 -31.00
N PRO A 472 -17.96 3.90 -32.32
CA PRO A 472 -17.00 4.88 -32.83
C PRO A 472 -17.10 6.26 -32.17
N GLY A 473 -18.33 6.69 -31.80
CA GLY A 473 -18.60 7.95 -31.13
C GLY A 473 -18.76 7.87 -29.60
N ALA A 474 -18.70 6.68 -28.99
CA ALA A 474 -18.95 6.49 -27.56
C ALA A 474 -18.06 5.38 -26.96
N GLY A 475 -17.19 5.76 -26.02
CA GLY A 475 -16.30 4.86 -25.28
C GLY A 475 -16.33 5.16 -23.79
N SER A 476 -15.49 6.10 -23.34
CA SER A 476 -15.46 6.54 -21.93
C SER A 476 -16.80 7.16 -21.48
N ASP A 477 -17.48 7.93 -22.34
CA ASP A 477 -18.90 8.32 -22.15
C ASP A 477 -19.81 7.26 -22.79
N LEU A 478 -19.87 6.08 -22.17
CA LEU A 478 -20.68 4.96 -22.67
C LEU A 478 -22.14 5.36 -22.88
N ALA A 479 -22.66 6.27 -22.06
CA ALA A 479 -24.05 6.71 -22.15
C ALA A 479 -24.34 7.56 -23.40
N GLY A 480 -23.31 8.04 -24.09
CA GLY A 480 -23.39 8.69 -25.40
C GLY A 480 -23.65 7.75 -26.58
N LEU A 481 -23.85 6.44 -26.35
CA LEU A 481 -24.13 5.46 -27.39
C LEU A 481 -25.39 5.80 -28.21
N THR A 482 -25.35 5.46 -29.49
CA THR A 482 -26.31 5.81 -30.54
C THR A 482 -26.93 4.60 -31.25
N THR A 483 -26.41 3.38 -31.04
CA THR A 483 -27.06 2.15 -31.55
C THR A 483 -28.50 2.13 -31.09
N LYS A 484 -29.45 2.06 -32.01
CA LYS A 484 -30.87 2.22 -31.76
C LYS A 484 -31.54 0.85 -31.68
N ALA A 485 -32.44 0.67 -30.72
CA ALA A 485 -33.37 -0.44 -30.64
C ALA A 485 -34.80 0.11 -30.74
N THR A 486 -35.52 -0.26 -31.80
CA THR A 486 -36.91 0.17 -32.05
C THR A 486 -37.85 -0.99 -31.73
N ARG A 487 -38.88 -0.74 -30.91
CA ARG A 487 -39.85 -1.78 -30.55
C ARG A 487 -40.69 -2.19 -31.77
N VAL A 488 -40.86 -3.49 -31.96
CA VAL A 488 -41.71 -4.10 -33.00
C VAL A 488 -42.57 -5.19 -32.37
N ASP A 489 -43.46 -5.80 -33.14
CA ASP A 489 -44.22 -6.95 -32.64
C ASP A 489 -43.28 -8.10 -32.23
N GLY A 490 -43.51 -8.68 -31.05
CA GLY A 490 -42.69 -9.74 -30.47
C GLY A 490 -41.28 -9.35 -29.98
N GLY A 491 -40.75 -8.15 -30.27
CA GLY A 491 -39.37 -7.81 -29.91
C GLY A 491 -38.88 -6.43 -30.32
N TRP A 492 -37.62 -6.37 -30.76
CA TRP A 492 -36.91 -5.15 -31.09
C TRP A 492 -36.15 -5.30 -32.40
N ARG A 493 -36.05 -4.21 -33.18
CA ARG A 493 -35.17 -4.08 -34.33
C ARG A 493 -34.01 -3.16 -33.99
N ILE A 494 -32.79 -3.67 -34.18
CA ILE A 494 -31.57 -3.02 -33.74
C ILE A 494 -30.74 -2.60 -34.95
N THR A 495 -30.34 -1.33 -34.96
CA THR A 495 -29.46 -0.78 -36.00
C THR A 495 -28.38 0.07 -35.36
N GLY A 496 -27.13 -0.17 -35.75
CA GLY A 496 -25.99 0.58 -35.23
C GLY A 496 -24.64 -0.08 -35.52
N GLN A 497 -23.61 0.48 -34.92
CA GLN A 497 -22.24 0.03 -35.10
C GLN A 497 -21.52 -0.03 -33.76
N LYS A 498 -20.92 -1.18 -33.46
CA LYS A 498 -20.06 -1.40 -32.31
C LYS A 498 -18.60 -1.56 -32.75
N ILE A 499 -17.67 -1.16 -31.90
CA ILE A 499 -16.24 -1.22 -32.17
C ILE A 499 -15.47 -1.62 -30.92
N TRP A 500 -14.23 -2.11 -31.10
CA TRP A 500 -13.40 -2.69 -30.04
C TRP A 500 -13.98 -3.96 -29.42
N THR A 501 -14.88 -4.64 -30.15
CA THR A 501 -15.53 -5.86 -29.67
C THR A 501 -14.57 -7.05 -29.72
N THR A 502 -14.06 -7.46 -28.56
CA THR A 502 -13.19 -8.64 -28.44
C THR A 502 -13.91 -9.92 -28.85
N ALA A 503 -13.24 -10.73 -29.69
CA ALA A 503 -13.66 -12.08 -30.09
C ALA A 503 -15.04 -12.21 -30.77
N ALA A 504 -15.60 -11.11 -31.31
CA ALA A 504 -16.91 -11.11 -31.95
C ALA A 504 -17.04 -12.15 -33.07
N GLN A 505 -15.97 -12.40 -33.82
CA GLN A 505 -15.96 -13.35 -34.93
C GLN A 505 -16.06 -14.82 -34.50
N TYR A 506 -15.88 -15.10 -33.19
CA TYR A 506 -15.99 -16.43 -32.60
C TYR A 506 -17.17 -16.53 -31.62
N ALA A 507 -17.85 -15.42 -31.32
CA ALA A 507 -18.88 -15.36 -30.30
C ALA A 507 -20.19 -15.99 -30.79
N HIS A 508 -20.87 -16.69 -29.89
CA HIS A 508 -22.23 -17.18 -30.12
C HIS A 508 -23.24 -16.10 -29.76
N TYR A 509 -23.00 -15.40 -28.65
CA TYR A 509 -23.87 -14.32 -28.17
C TYR A 509 -23.08 -13.04 -27.87
N GLY A 510 -23.75 -11.91 -28.00
CA GLY A 510 -23.26 -10.59 -27.67
C GLY A 510 -24.10 -9.96 -26.56
N ALA A 511 -23.43 -9.44 -25.54
CA ALA A 511 -24.03 -8.55 -24.56
C ALA A 511 -24.11 -7.13 -25.15
N LEU A 512 -25.29 -6.71 -25.57
CA LEU A 512 -25.50 -5.50 -26.34
C LEU A 512 -26.20 -4.42 -25.52
N LEU A 513 -25.64 -3.20 -25.54
CA LEU A 513 -26.32 -2.00 -25.09
C LEU A 513 -26.82 -1.20 -26.27
N ALA A 514 -28.12 -0.87 -26.27
CA ALA A 514 -28.74 -0.05 -27.29
C ALA A 514 -29.73 0.95 -26.70
N ARG A 515 -29.86 2.09 -27.38
CA ARG A 515 -30.81 3.18 -27.09
C ARG A 515 -32.23 2.71 -27.39
N THR A 516 -33.06 2.58 -26.36
CA THR A 516 -34.49 2.25 -26.49
C THR A 516 -35.38 3.47 -26.28
N ASP A 517 -34.94 4.42 -25.45
CA ASP A 517 -35.61 5.71 -25.28
C ASP A 517 -34.59 6.86 -25.46
N PRO A 518 -34.67 7.63 -26.56
CA PRO A 518 -33.80 8.79 -26.79
C PRO A 518 -34.18 10.01 -25.94
N ASN A 519 -35.37 10.05 -25.34
CA ASN A 519 -35.85 11.17 -24.54
C ASN A 519 -35.60 10.97 -23.04
N ALA A 520 -35.31 9.74 -22.60
CA ALA A 520 -34.93 9.45 -21.22
C ALA A 520 -33.53 10.04 -20.88
N PRO A 521 -33.26 10.34 -19.60
CA PRO A 521 -31.91 10.69 -19.14
C PRO A 521 -30.87 9.68 -19.62
N LYS A 522 -29.67 10.15 -19.99
CA LYS A 522 -28.64 9.38 -20.73
C LYS A 522 -28.58 7.88 -20.40
N HIS A 523 -28.41 7.50 -19.13
CA HIS A 523 -28.29 6.10 -18.73
C HIS A 523 -29.63 5.35 -18.74
N ASN A 524 -30.73 6.02 -18.42
CA ASN A 524 -32.06 5.42 -18.27
C ASN A 524 -32.74 5.10 -19.61
N GLY A 525 -32.18 5.58 -20.73
CA GLY A 525 -32.66 5.27 -22.08
C GLY A 525 -31.96 4.10 -22.76
N ILE A 526 -31.16 3.32 -22.03
CA ILE A 526 -30.33 2.23 -22.57
C ILE A 526 -30.85 0.91 -22.05
N THR A 527 -31.05 -0.05 -22.96
CA THR A 527 -31.47 -1.40 -22.62
C THR A 527 -30.39 -2.41 -22.94
N TYR A 528 -30.31 -3.45 -22.11
CA TYR A 528 -29.39 -4.58 -22.25
C TYR A 528 -30.05 -5.74 -22.99
N PHE A 529 -29.42 -6.19 -24.07
CA PHE A 529 -29.89 -7.26 -24.95
C PHE A 529 -28.89 -8.41 -25.02
N LEU A 530 -29.41 -9.65 -25.09
CA LEU A 530 -28.65 -10.86 -25.38
C LEU A 530 -28.83 -11.17 -26.87
N LEU A 531 -27.88 -10.71 -27.69
CA LEU A 531 -27.95 -10.82 -29.15
C LEU A 531 -27.31 -12.13 -29.64
N ASP A 532 -28.03 -12.93 -30.42
CA ASP A 532 -27.41 -14.04 -31.18
C ASP A 532 -26.56 -13.46 -32.32
N MET A 533 -25.25 -13.74 -32.29
CA MET A 533 -24.28 -13.19 -33.25
C MET A 533 -24.41 -13.79 -34.65
N LYS A 534 -25.22 -14.84 -34.82
CA LYS A 534 -25.56 -15.42 -36.13
C LYS A 534 -26.87 -14.88 -36.70
N SER A 535 -27.53 -13.95 -35.99
CA SER A 535 -28.76 -13.32 -36.47
C SER A 535 -28.54 -12.63 -37.81
N GLN A 536 -29.54 -12.71 -38.69
CA GLN A 536 -29.54 -11.94 -39.94
C GLN A 536 -29.37 -10.44 -39.64
N GLY A 537 -28.48 -9.78 -40.39
CA GLY A 537 -28.15 -8.37 -40.21
C GLY A 537 -26.93 -8.11 -39.31
N VAL A 538 -26.35 -9.14 -38.67
CA VAL A 538 -25.09 -9.02 -37.93
C VAL A 538 -23.91 -9.24 -38.89
N GLN A 539 -23.04 -8.24 -39.04
CA GLN A 539 -21.80 -8.35 -39.80
C GLN A 539 -20.59 -8.04 -38.91
N VAL A 540 -19.68 -9.00 -38.79
CA VAL A 540 -18.45 -8.84 -38.01
C VAL A 540 -17.27 -8.58 -38.94
N LYS A 541 -16.52 -7.51 -38.69
CA LYS A 541 -15.29 -7.15 -39.40
C LYS A 541 -14.12 -7.11 -38.43
N PRO A 542 -13.18 -8.07 -38.49
CA PRO A 542 -11.98 -8.06 -37.66
C PRO A 542 -11.13 -6.81 -37.89
N LEU A 543 -10.54 -6.30 -36.83
CA LEU A 543 -9.59 -5.19 -36.82
C LEU A 543 -8.22 -5.74 -36.47
N ARG A 544 -7.23 -5.47 -37.32
CA ARG A 544 -5.86 -5.89 -37.06
C ARG A 544 -5.20 -4.94 -36.07
N GLU A 545 -4.90 -5.41 -34.87
CA GLU A 545 -4.20 -4.62 -33.85
C GLU A 545 -2.67 -4.62 -34.02
N LEU A 546 -1.97 -3.85 -33.18
CA LEU A 546 -0.52 -3.64 -33.22
C LEU A 546 0.31 -4.94 -33.18
N THR A 547 -0.21 -6.00 -32.56
CA THR A 547 0.45 -7.32 -32.50
C THR A 547 0.44 -8.06 -33.84
N GLY A 548 -0.33 -7.56 -34.81
CA GLY A 548 -0.57 -8.21 -36.10
C GLY A 548 -1.69 -9.25 -36.08
N HIS A 549 -2.24 -9.61 -34.91
CA HIS A 549 -3.45 -10.42 -34.75
C HIS A 549 -4.71 -9.57 -34.97
N ALA A 550 -5.89 -10.19 -34.90
CA ALA A 550 -7.18 -9.53 -35.08
C ALA A 550 -8.17 -9.95 -33.97
N MET A 551 -7.86 -9.59 -32.74
CA MET A 551 -8.67 -9.94 -31.57
C MET A 551 -9.89 -9.01 -31.39
N PHE A 552 -9.83 -7.80 -31.91
CA PHE A 552 -10.92 -6.83 -31.88
C PHE A 552 -11.71 -6.82 -33.18
N ASN A 553 -12.97 -6.40 -33.11
CA ASN A 553 -13.85 -6.35 -34.26
C ASN A 553 -14.68 -5.06 -34.25
N THR A 554 -15.03 -4.63 -35.46
CA THR A 554 -16.22 -3.82 -35.67
C THR A 554 -17.40 -4.75 -35.92
N VAL A 555 -18.54 -4.49 -35.29
CA VAL A 555 -19.78 -5.23 -35.51
C VAL A 555 -20.83 -4.26 -36.03
N TYR A 556 -21.32 -4.50 -37.24
CA TYR A 556 -22.42 -3.76 -37.84
C TYR A 556 -23.71 -4.52 -37.58
N LEU A 557 -24.74 -3.80 -37.17
CA LEU A 557 -26.08 -4.30 -36.91
C LEU A 557 -27.02 -3.56 -37.88
N ASP A 558 -27.58 -4.29 -38.84
CA ASP A 558 -28.53 -3.77 -39.81
C ASP A 558 -29.89 -4.46 -39.64
N ASP A 559 -30.87 -3.70 -39.14
CA ASP A 559 -32.23 -4.16 -38.83
C ASP A 559 -32.34 -5.53 -38.10
N VAL A 560 -31.45 -5.79 -37.14
CA VAL A 560 -31.35 -7.09 -36.46
C VAL A 560 -32.52 -7.29 -35.50
N PHE A 561 -33.26 -8.39 -35.63
CA PHE A 561 -34.36 -8.72 -34.72
C PHE A 561 -33.87 -9.38 -33.42
N VAL A 562 -34.34 -8.87 -32.28
CA VAL A 562 -34.11 -9.47 -30.96
C VAL A 562 -35.47 -9.67 -30.25
N PRO A 563 -35.87 -10.91 -29.92
CA PRO A 563 -37.12 -11.17 -29.19
C PRO A 563 -37.15 -10.51 -27.80
N THR A 564 -38.36 -10.18 -27.33
CA THR A 564 -38.55 -9.58 -25.99
C THR A 564 -37.98 -10.46 -24.87
N SER A 565 -38.03 -11.78 -25.01
CA SER A 565 -37.48 -12.74 -24.03
C SER A 565 -35.95 -12.69 -23.87
N TRP A 566 -35.23 -11.98 -24.75
CA TRP A 566 -33.78 -11.77 -24.67
C TRP A 566 -33.39 -10.34 -24.27
N CYS A 567 -34.37 -9.57 -23.80
CA CYS A 567 -34.17 -8.29 -23.13
C CYS A 567 -33.98 -8.56 -21.64
N SER A 568 -32.87 -8.08 -21.05
CA SER A 568 -32.52 -8.44 -19.67
C SER A 568 -33.02 -7.43 -18.64
N VAL A 569 -33.02 -6.12 -18.93
CA VAL A 569 -33.56 -5.04 -18.06
C VAL A 569 -33.72 -3.75 -18.88
N THR A 570 -34.82 -3.00 -18.67
CA THR A 570 -34.97 -1.57 -19.08
C THR A 570 -34.48 -0.62 -18.00
#